data_AF-A0A0B4HM53-F1
#
_entry.id   AF-A0A0B4HM53-F1
#
_cell.length_a   1.000
_cell.length_b   1.000
_cell.length_c   1.000
_cell.angle_alpha   90.00
_cell.angle_beta   90.00
_cell.angle_gamma   90.00
#
_symmetry.space_group_name_H-M   'P 1'
#
loop_
_entity.id
_entity.type
_entity.pdbx_description
1 polymer ?
#
loop_
_entity_poly.entity_id
_entity_poly.type
_entity_poly.pdbx_seq_one_letter_code
_entity_poly.pdbx_strand_id
1 'polypeptide(L)'
;MAQSLTPSVETDSKTGPSKAISFQDYLDLSALDWARLRAVLAPTLYVDYTKIGKEKWDAMSADDFMAMVSNDDFLGDLCVKTQHLIGATYWERVSESKVIGHHQLRAAHQVYTSPDLKTVKLRGHSHATNEHYYVKSGGVWKFAGLKPEVRWNEYKFEEVFKGSYTQSEKQSLP
;
A
#
# COMPACT_ATOMS: atom_id res chain seq x y z
N MET A 1 -42.36 2.59 -38.43
CA MET A 1 -41.16 3.33 -38.91
C MET A 1 -40.17 3.38 -37.76
N ALA A 2 -39.14 2.55 -37.77
CA ALA A 2 -38.11 2.56 -36.72
C ALA A 2 -37.05 3.60 -37.09
N GLN A 3 -37.03 4.71 -36.36
CA GLN A 3 -36.00 5.74 -36.52
C GLN A 3 -34.70 5.22 -35.90
N SER A 4 -33.73 4.93 -36.75
CA SER A 4 -32.37 4.58 -36.36
C SER A 4 -31.68 5.82 -35.81
N LEU A 5 -31.51 5.88 -34.49
CA LEU A 5 -30.70 6.88 -33.82
C LEU A 5 -29.25 6.38 -33.81
N THR A 6 -28.47 6.72 -34.84
CA THR A 6 -27.01 6.59 -34.79
C THR A 6 -26.44 7.74 -33.95
N PRO A 7 -25.81 7.47 -32.79
CA PRO A 7 -25.17 8.52 -32.01
C PRO A 7 -23.94 9.02 -32.76
N SER A 8 -23.90 10.32 -33.05
CA SER A 8 -22.69 11.00 -33.50
C SER A 8 -21.67 11.00 -32.37
N VAL A 9 -20.59 10.25 -32.53
CA VAL A 9 -19.42 10.32 -31.66
C VAL A 9 -18.72 11.63 -31.97
N GLU A 10 -19.01 12.68 -31.20
CA GLU A 10 -18.16 13.86 -31.13
C GLU A 10 -16.81 13.42 -30.54
N THR A 11 -15.81 13.30 -31.41
CA THR A 11 -14.42 13.14 -30.98
C THR A 11 -13.96 14.47 -30.41
N ASP A 12 -14.10 14.64 -29.10
CA ASP A 12 -13.52 15.78 -28.37
C ASP A 12 -11.99 15.71 -28.52
N SER A 13 -11.46 16.47 -29.48
CA SER A 13 -10.04 16.53 -29.81
C SER A 13 -9.32 17.37 -28.76
N LYS A 14 -9.14 16.81 -27.56
CA LYS A 14 -8.30 17.39 -26.50
C LYS A 14 -7.21 16.44 -26.01
N THR A 15 -6.71 15.58 -26.88
CA THR A 15 -5.53 14.76 -26.59
C THR A 15 -4.25 15.49 -27.03
N GLY A 16 -3.94 16.60 -26.35
CA GLY A 16 -2.53 17.00 -26.23
C GLY A 16 -1.76 15.84 -25.58
N PRO A 17 -0.48 15.62 -25.92
CA PRO A 17 0.28 14.50 -25.36
C PRO A 17 0.21 14.58 -23.84
N SER A 18 -0.41 13.58 -23.21
CA SER A 18 -0.37 13.37 -21.77
C SER A 18 1.10 13.45 -21.37
N LYS A 19 1.50 14.55 -20.73
CA LYS A 19 2.87 14.75 -20.27
C LYS A 19 3.18 13.54 -19.38
N ALA A 20 4.07 12.66 -19.85
CA ALA A 20 4.45 11.50 -19.08
C ALA A 20 5.02 12.00 -17.75
N ILE A 21 4.28 11.80 -16.66
CA ILE A 21 4.74 12.14 -15.33
C ILE A 21 5.77 11.09 -14.92
N SER A 22 6.87 11.54 -14.34
CA SER A 22 7.87 10.64 -13.77
C SER A 22 7.30 9.95 -12.52
N PHE A 23 7.92 8.86 -12.09
CA PHE A 23 7.59 8.24 -10.81
C PHE A 23 7.67 9.25 -9.65
N GLN A 24 8.65 10.17 -9.71
CA GLN A 24 8.80 11.24 -8.72
C GLN A 24 7.61 12.20 -8.72
N ASP A 25 7.15 12.63 -9.90
CA ASP A 25 5.96 13.49 -10.02
C ASP A 25 4.71 12.82 -9.44
N TYR A 26 4.57 11.49 -9.59
CA TYR A 26 3.45 10.76 -8.98
C TYR A 26 3.55 10.74 -7.45
N LEU A 27 4.75 10.48 -6.90
CA LEU A 27 4.96 10.43 -5.46
C LEU A 27 4.60 11.76 -4.78
N ASP A 28 4.91 12.88 -5.43
CA ASP A 28 4.61 14.21 -4.90
C ASP A 28 3.10 14.48 -4.84
N LEU A 29 2.31 13.88 -5.74
CA LEU A 29 0.84 13.92 -5.71
C LEU A 29 0.23 13.00 -4.65
N SER A 30 0.95 11.95 -4.23
CA SER A 30 0.47 10.90 -3.32
C SER A 30 1.23 10.87 -2.00
N ALA A 31 1.61 12.03 -1.46
CA ALA A 31 2.36 12.11 -0.21
C ALA A 31 1.68 11.35 0.93
N LEU A 32 2.50 10.68 1.76
CA LEU A 32 2.04 9.99 2.97
C LEU A 32 1.42 11.02 3.93
N ASP A 33 0.11 10.89 4.17
CA ASP A 33 -0.65 11.72 5.10
C ASP A 33 -1.00 10.92 6.34
N TRP A 34 -0.17 11.08 7.38
CA TRP A 34 -0.31 10.39 8.66
C TRP A 34 -1.60 10.75 9.39
N ALA A 35 -2.08 11.99 9.25
CA ALA A 35 -3.31 12.44 9.89
C ALA A 35 -4.53 11.77 9.25
N ARG A 36 -4.54 11.68 7.91
CA ARG A 36 -5.58 10.96 7.17
C ARG A 36 -5.57 9.47 7.49
N LEU A 37 -4.40 8.84 7.57
CA LEU A 37 -4.31 7.43 7.98
C LEU A 37 -4.92 7.23 9.36
N ARG A 38 -4.47 7.99 10.36
CA ARG A 38 -4.98 7.94 11.74
C ARG A 38 -6.50 8.14 11.82
N ALA A 39 -7.07 9.03 10.99
CA ALA A 39 -8.50 9.30 10.97
C ALA A 39 -9.36 8.11 10.48
N VAL A 40 -8.79 7.20 9.67
CA VAL A 40 -9.52 6.04 9.12
C VAL A 40 -9.33 4.75 9.91
N LEU A 41 -8.39 4.69 10.86
CA LEU A 41 -8.15 3.48 11.66
C LEU A 41 -9.29 3.19 12.63
N ALA A 42 -9.53 1.90 12.86
CA ALA A 42 -10.28 1.40 14.00
C ALA A 42 -9.41 1.53 15.27
N PRO A 43 -10.00 1.57 16.48
CA PRO A 43 -9.23 1.66 17.73
C PRO A 43 -8.24 0.52 17.94
N THR A 44 -8.56 -0.66 17.40
CA THR A 44 -7.74 -1.87 17.45
C THR A 44 -7.67 -2.47 16.05
N LEU A 45 -6.50 -2.96 15.68
CA LEU A 45 -6.19 -3.52 14.38
C LEU A 45 -5.63 -4.93 14.50
N TYR A 46 -6.04 -5.80 13.59
CA TYR A 46 -5.37 -7.07 13.33
C TYR A 46 -4.25 -6.84 12.31
N VAL A 47 -3.01 -7.12 12.66
CA VAL A 47 -1.85 -6.92 11.78
C VAL A 47 -1.06 -8.21 11.70
N ASP A 48 -0.96 -8.80 10.51
CA ASP A 48 -0.15 -9.99 10.28
C ASP A 48 0.91 -9.68 9.24
N TYR A 49 2.11 -9.34 9.70
CA TYR A 49 3.26 -9.02 8.86
C TYR A 49 4.30 -10.13 8.82
N THR A 50 3.92 -11.35 9.20
CA THR A 50 4.81 -12.53 9.17
C THR A 50 5.39 -12.78 7.78
N LYS A 51 4.63 -12.46 6.73
CA LYS A 51 5.05 -12.60 5.32
C LYS A 51 6.00 -11.52 4.83
N ILE A 52 6.15 -10.43 5.59
CA ILE A 52 7.12 -9.36 5.31
C ILE A 52 8.21 -9.27 6.38
N GLY A 53 8.43 -10.36 7.14
CA GLY A 53 9.51 -10.50 8.12
C GLY A 53 9.32 -9.72 9.42
N LYS A 54 8.07 -9.45 9.81
CA LYS A 54 7.73 -8.87 11.12
C LYS A 54 6.77 -9.77 11.88
N GLU A 55 6.34 -9.33 13.06
CA GLU A 55 5.45 -10.10 13.92
C GLU A 55 3.99 -10.11 13.43
N LYS A 56 3.16 -10.82 14.19
CA LYS A 56 1.71 -10.80 14.10
C LYS A 56 1.15 -10.24 15.40
N TRP A 57 0.20 -9.32 15.28
CA TRP A 57 -0.52 -8.72 16.39
C TRP A 57 -2.01 -8.91 16.17
N ASP A 58 -2.63 -9.75 17.00
CA ASP A 58 -4.06 -10.02 16.89
C ASP A 58 -4.94 -8.81 17.29
N ALA A 59 -4.39 -7.89 18.10
CA ALA A 59 -5.08 -6.71 18.61
C ALA A 59 -4.10 -5.55 18.91
N MET A 60 -3.48 -4.99 17.86
CA MET A 60 -2.62 -3.80 17.97
C MET A 60 -3.47 -2.55 18.19
N SER A 61 -3.07 -1.63 19.07
CA SER A 61 -3.77 -0.35 19.19
C SER A 61 -3.52 0.53 17.96
N ALA A 62 -4.44 1.44 17.64
CA ALA A 62 -4.25 2.39 16.54
C ALA A 62 -2.99 3.25 16.74
N ASP A 63 -2.66 3.60 17.98
CA ASP A 63 -1.46 4.38 18.31
C ASP A 63 -0.17 3.59 18.06
N ASP A 64 -0.12 2.33 18.51
CA ASP A 64 1.03 1.46 18.26
C ASP A 64 1.20 1.18 16.77
N PHE A 65 0.09 1.00 16.04
CA PHE A 65 0.13 0.84 14.59
C PHE A 65 0.73 2.07 13.92
N MET A 66 0.26 3.27 14.29
CA MET A 66 0.80 4.53 13.76
C MET A 66 2.29 4.67 14.09
N ALA A 67 2.69 4.41 15.34
CA ALA A 67 4.08 4.48 15.77
C ALA A 67 4.98 3.49 15.00
N MET A 68 4.49 2.28 14.73
CA MET A 68 5.21 1.30 13.92
C MET A 68 5.35 1.77 12.46
N VAL A 69 4.25 2.19 11.83
CA VAL A 69 4.30 2.49 10.39
C VAL A 69 5.06 3.77 10.09
N SER A 70 4.97 4.78 10.96
CA SER A 70 5.68 6.06 10.78
C SER A 70 7.10 6.07 11.34
N ASN A 71 7.64 4.92 11.76
CA ASN A 71 9.00 4.83 12.28
C ASN A 71 10.05 4.98 11.15
N ASP A 72 11.20 5.58 11.46
CA ASP A 72 12.34 5.78 10.55
C ASP A 72 13.05 4.48 10.11
N ASP A 73 12.74 3.35 10.77
CA ASP A 73 13.13 2.02 10.33
C ASP A 73 12.14 1.40 9.33
N PHE A 74 11.04 2.09 9.04
CA PHE A 74 9.98 1.69 8.12
C PHE A 74 9.56 2.82 7.14
N LEU A 75 8.30 3.24 7.10
CA LEU A 75 7.81 4.24 6.15
C LEU A 75 8.05 5.70 6.59
N GLY A 76 8.56 5.91 7.81
CA GLY A 76 8.97 7.23 8.31
C GLY A 76 10.30 7.71 7.71
N ASP A 77 11.13 6.81 7.19
CA ASP A 77 12.41 7.18 6.59
C ASP A 77 12.20 8.09 5.39
N LEU A 78 12.69 9.33 5.49
CA LEU A 78 12.58 10.32 4.42
C LEU A 78 13.24 9.86 3.11
N CYS A 79 14.21 8.96 3.18
CA CYS A 79 14.89 8.36 2.02
C CYS A 79 14.11 7.19 1.42
N VAL A 80 13.04 6.70 2.04
CA VAL A 80 12.21 5.62 1.49
C VAL A 80 10.99 6.22 0.81
N LYS A 81 10.74 5.81 -0.43
CA LYS A 81 9.49 6.08 -1.14
C LYS A 81 8.84 4.80 -1.57
N THR A 82 7.55 4.73 -1.34
CA THR A 82 6.72 3.57 -1.67
C THR A 82 5.56 4.00 -2.57
N GLN A 83 5.19 3.12 -3.49
CA GLN A 83 3.97 3.22 -4.27
C GLN A 83 3.31 1.85 -4.29
N HIS A 84 2.03 1.79 -3.92
CA HIS A 84 1.24 0.57 -3.99
C HIS A 84 0.24 0.69 -5.14
N LEU A 85 0.42 -0.13 -6.17
CA LEU A 85 -0.58 -0.32 -7.22
C LEU A 85 -1.55 -1.40 -6.77
N ILE A 86 -2.82 -1.06 -6.65
CA ILE A 86 -3.90 -2.02 -6.38
C ILE A 86 -4.43 -2.53 -7.72
N GLY A 87 -4.38 -3.85 -7.90
CA GLY A 87 -4.89 -4.56 -9.08
C GLY A 87 -6.30 -5.09 -8.86
N ALA A 88 -6.54 -6.34 -9.27
CA ALA A 88 -7.84 -6.98 -9.08
C ALA A 88 -8.21 -7.02 -7.60
N THR A 89 -9.47 -6.68 -7.31
CA THR A 89 -10.01 -6.63 -5.97
C THR A 89 -11.36 -7.33 -5.92
N TYR A 90 -11.62 -8.07 -4.86
CA TYR A 90 -12.97 -8.51 -4.49
C TYR A 90 -13.22 -8.27 -3.00
N TRP A 91 -14.48 -8.34 -2.61
CA TRP A 91 -14.92 -8.01 -1.26
C TRP A 91 -15.78 -9.13 -0.68
N GLU A 92 -15.52 -9.48 0.56
CA GLU A 92 -16.30 -10.43 1.34
C GLU A 92 -17.05 -9.67 2.43
N ARG A 93 -18.38 -9.76 2.42
CA ARG A 93 -19.21 -9.27 3.52
C ARG A 93 -19.34 -10.38 4.57
N VAL A 94 -18.67 -10.20 5.70
CA VAL A 94 -18.70 -11.16 6.81
C VAL A 94 -19.93 -10.95 7.70
N SER A 95 -20.32 -9.69 7.92
CA SER A 95 -21.53 -9.34 8.69
C SER A 95 -22.04 -7.94 8.31
N GLU A 96 -22.99 -7.39 9.06
CA GLU A 96 -23.42 -5.99 8.91
C GLU A 96 -22.34 -4.97 9.31
N SER A 97 -21.39 -5.39 10.14
CA SER A 97 -20.36 -4.53 10.73
C SER A 97 -18.93 -4.97 10.38
N LYS A 98 -18.75 -5.99 9.54
CA LYS A 98 -17.44 -6.52 9.15
C LYS A 98 -17.38 -6.82 7.65
N VAL A 99 -16.31 -6.37 7.01
CA VAL A 99 -16.00 -6.60 5.60
C VAL A 99 -14.51 -6.91 5.46
N ILE A 100 -14.17 -7.81 4.54
CA ILE A 100 -12.79 -8.10 4.13
C ILE A 100 -12.63 -7.69 2.67
N GLY A 101 -11.61 -6.88 2.39
CA GLY A 101 -11.17 -6.57 1.03
C GLY A 101 -10.00 -7.45 0.66
N HIS A 102 -10.04 -8.09 -0.50
CA HIS A 102 -8.95 -8.90 -1.01
C HIS A 102 -8.35 -8.19 -2.22
N HIS A 103 -7.10 -7.77 -2.11
CA HIS A 103 -6.45 -6.93 -3.09
C HIS A 103 -5.21 -7.60 -3.65
N GLN A 104 -5.10 -7.69 -4.97
CA GLN A 104 -3.77 -7.85 -5.58
C GLN A 104 -3.03 -6.53 -5.49
N LEU A 105 -1.75 -6.56 -5.14
CA LEU A 105 -0.94 -5.37 -5.12
C LEU A 105 0.49 -5.60 -5.58
N ARG A 106 1.04 -4.56 -6.21
CA ARG A 106 2.47 -4.42 -6.42
C ARG A 106 2.94 -3.23 -5.57
N ALA A 107 3.79 -3.51 -4.59
CA ALA A 107 4.40 -2.49 -3.73
C ALA A 107 5.81 -2.18 -4.25
N ALA A 108 5.96 -1.05 -4.93
CA ALA A 108 7.23 -0.59 -5.46
C ALA A 108 7.92 0.35 -4.47
N HIS A 109 9.15 0.00 -4.05
CA HIS A 109 9.97 0.81 -3.17
C HIS A 109 11.25 1.29 -3.84
N GLN A 110 11.64 2.51 -3.51
CA GLN A 110 12.97 3.05 -3.78
C GLN A 110 13.53 3.62 -2.48
N VAL A 111 14.81 3.33 -2.24
CA VAL A 111 15.58 3.97 -1.17
C VAL A 111 16.59 4.89 -1.82
N TYR A 112 16.65 6.13 -1.37
CA TYR A 112 17.54 7.16 -1.89
C TYR A 112 18.78 7.30 -1.00
N THR A 113 19.85 7.88 -1.55
CA THR A 113 21.07 8.15 -0.79
C THR A 113 20.89 9.25 0.25
N SER A 114 19.90 10.12 0.05
CA SER A 114 19.62 11.31 0.85
C SER A 114 18.16 11.74 0.73
N PRO A 115 17.64 12.53 1.70
CA PRO A 115 16.27 13.06 1.68
C PRO A 115 15.96 14.03 0.54
N ASP A 116 16.94 14.40 -0.30
CA ASP A 116 16.70 15.23 -1.50
C ASP A 116 16.15 14.42 -2.68
N LEU A 117 16.08 13.09 -2.55
CA LEU A 117 15.44 12.16 -3.48
C LEU A 117 15.99 12.19 -4.91
N LYS A 118 17.28 12.54 -5.07
CA LYS A 118 17.90 12.65 -6.40
C LYS A 118 18.53 11.36 -6.90
N THR A 119 19.17 10.62 -6.00
CA THR A 119 19.95 9.42 -6.36
C THR A 119 19.35 8.21 -5.65
N VAL A 120 18.84 7.27 -6.44
CA VAL A 120 18.34 5.99 -5.92
C VAL A 120 19.52 5.13 -5.50
N LYS A 121 19.57 4.78 -4.21
CA LYS A 121 20.55 3.84 -3.63
C LYS A 121 20.21 2.40 -3.97
N LEU A 122 18.95 1.99 -3.77
CA LEU A 122 18.46 0.67 -4.13
C LEU A 122 16.96 0.68 -4.42
N ARG A 123 16.48 -0.41 -5.04
CA ARG A 123 15.07 -0.66 -5.31
C ARG A 123 14.69 -2.02 -4.75
N GLY A 124 13.41 -2.16 -4.41
CA GLY A 124 12.84 -3.40 -3.94
C GLY A 124 11.35 -3.41 -4.20
N HIS A 125 10.83 -4.43 -4.88
CA HIS A 125 9.41 -4.49 -5.20
C HIS A 125 8.83 -5.80 -4.73
N SER A 126 7.61 -5.76 -4.20
CA SER A 126 6.90 -6.95 -3.78
C SER A 126 5.61 -7.10 -4.57
N HIS A 127 5.37 -8.32 -5.04
CA HIS A 127 4.10 -8.71 -5.64
C HIS A 127 3.37 -9.56 -4.62
N ALA A 128 2.18 -9.10 -4.21
CA ALA A 128 1.47 -9.68 -3.10
C ALA A 128 -0.05 -9.70 -3.35
N THR A 129 -0.74 -10.51 -2.56
CA THR A 129 -2.15 -10.30 -2.25
C THR A 129 -2.25 -9.73 -0.84
N ASN A 130 -3.26 -8.94 -0.52
CA ASN A 130 -3.43 -8.38 0.81
C ASN A 130 -4.91 -8.44 1.21
N GLU A 131 -5.16 -9.02 2.38
CA GLU A 131 -6.46 -8.92 3.03
C GLU A 131 -6.49 -7.65 3.85
N HIS A 132 -7.45 -6.78 3.60
CA HIS A 132 -7.75 -5.63 4.43
C HIS A 132 -9.02 -5.89 5.23
N TYR A 133 -8.95 -5.72 6.53
CA TYR A 133 -10.10 -5.91 7.41
C TYR A 133 -10.74 -4.57 7.70
N TYR A 134 -12.07 -4.50 7.63
CA TYR A 134 -12.83 -3.29 7.93
C TYR A 134 -13.93 -3.59 8.94
N VAL A 135 -14.10 -2.67 9.89
CA VAL A 135 -15.17 -2.74 10.89
C VAL A 135 -16.00 -1.46 10.88
N LYS A 136 -17.30 -1.60 11.13
CA LYS A 136 -18.20 -0.46 11.30
C LYS A 136 -18.27 -0.11 12.79
N SER A 137 -17.80 1.08 13.16
CA SER A 137 -17.84 1.62 14.53
C SER A 137 -18.51 3.00 14.53
N GLY A 138 -19.50 3.20 15.39
CA GLY A 138 -20.26 4.47 15.44
C GLY A 138 -20.94 4.83 14.12
N GLY A 139 -21.34 3.83 13.32
CA GLY A 139 -21.94 4.04 12.00
C GLY A 139 -20.94 4.27 10.85
N VAL A 140 -19.64 4.40 11.14
CA VAL A 140 -18.58 4.71 10.17
C VAL A 140 -17.69 3.49 9.95
N TRP A 141 -17.33 3.21 8.69
CA TRP A 141 -16.36 2.17 8.36
C TRP A 141 -14.94 2.62 8.68
N LYS A 142 -14.19 1.73 9.33
CA LYS A 142 -12.82 1.95 9.78
C LYS A 142 -11.93 0.82 9.30
N PHE A 143 -10.70 1.15 8.95
CA PHE A 143 -9.65 0.19 8.64
C PHE A 143 -9.19 -0.50 9.92
N ALA A 144 -9.37 -1.81 9.98
CA ALA A 144 -9.24 -2.63 11.18
C ALA A 144 -8.11 -3.65 11.06
N GLY A 145 -7.28 -3.56 10.03
CA GLY A 145 -6.15 -4.47 9.91
C GLY A 145 -5.76 -4.82 8.50
N LEU A 146 -4.65 -5.53 8.39
CA LEU A 146 -4.15 -6.07 7.15
C LEU A 146 -3.31 -7.32 7.33
N LYS A 147 -3.29 -8.13 6.26
CA LYS A 147 -2.49 -9.33 6.13
C LYS A 147 -1.98 -9.46 4.69
N PRO A 148 -0.79 -8.93 4.40
CA PRO A 148 -0.11 -9.19 3.14
C PRO A 148 0.32 -10.67 3.05
N GLU A 149 0.20 -11.22 1.86
CA GLU A 149 0.75 -12.51 1.43
C GLU A 149 1.64 -12.25 0.22
N VAL A 150 2.95 -12.21 0.46
CA VAL A 150 3.97 -12.01 -0.57
C VAL A 150 4.00 -13.23 -1.48
N ARG A 151 3.98 -13.01 -2.79
CA ARG A 151 4.08 -14.06 -3.81
C ARG A 151 5.51 -14.19 -4.32
N TRP A 152 6.13 -13.06 -4.66
CA TRP A 152 7.56 -12.97 -4.97
C TRP A 152 8.03 -11.52 -4.83
N ASN A 153 9.34 -11.34 -4.72
CA ASN A 153 9.99 -10.04 -4.68
C ASN A 153 10.88 -9.82 -5.90
N GLU A 154 11.14 -8.55 -6.22
CA GLU A 154 12.10 -8.10 -7.22
C GLU A 154 13.18 -7.25 -6.55
N TYR A 155 14.39 -7.29 -7.11
CA TYR A 155 15.55 -6.51 -6.66
C TYR A 155 15.97 -6.80 -5.21
N LYS A 156 16.24 -5.77 -4.40
CA LYS A 156 16.75 -5.87 -3.03
C LYS A 156 15.65 -5.54 -2.03
N PHE A 157 14.47 -6.16 -2.16
CA PHE A 157 13.30 -5.86 -1.33
C PHE A 157 13.58 -6.02 0.18
N GLU A 158 14.33 -7.05 0.53
CA GLU A 158 14.73 -7.42 1.89
C GLU A 158 15.73 -6.42 2.51
N GLU A 159 16.23 -5.47 1.72
CA GLU A 159 17.12 -4.38 2.15
C GLU A 159 16.42 -3.01 2.19
N VAL A 160 15.13 -2.92 1.82
CA VAL A 160 14.40 -1.64 1.74
C VAL A 160 14.17 -1.06 3.13
N PHE A 161 13.65 -1.86 4.05
CA PHE A 161 13.30 -1.43 5.40
C PHE A 161 14.31 -1.99 6.40
N LYS A 162 14.92 -1.10 7.18
CA LYS A 162 15.97 -1.45 8.15
C LYS A 162 15.49 -2.51 9.15
N GLY A 163 14.20 -2.47 9.51
CA GLY A 163 13.61 -3.39 10.48
C GLY A 163 12.81 -4.57 9.93
N SER A 164 12.88 -4.92 8.63
CA SER A 164 11.98 -5.94 8.05
C SER A 164 12.53 -7.37 7.94
N TYR A 165 13.81 -7.64 8.15
CA TYR A 165 14.34 -9.02 8.18
C TYR A 165 15.65 -9.06 8.98
N THR A 166 15.76 -9.95 9.95
CA THR A 166 17.04 -10.22 10.63
C THR A 166 18.01 -10.93 9.69
N GLN A 167 19.32 -10.81 9.94
CA GLN A 167 20.33 -11.41 9.07
C GLN A 167 20.21 -12.94 8.96
N SER A 168 19.69 -13.61 10.00
CA SER A 168 19.39 -15.04 10.00
C SER A 168 18.24 -15.42 9.05
N GLU A 169 17.22 -14.57 8.91
CA GLU A 169 16.07 -14.85 8.04
C GLU A 169 16.41 -14.68 6.56
N LYS A 170 17.43 -13.88 6.22
CA LYS A 170 17.90 -13.69 4.84
C LYS A 170 18.48 -14.97 4.23
N GLN A 171 18.93 -15.93 5.04
CA GLN A 171 19.52 -17.19 4.57
C GLN A 171 18.49 -18.30 4.34
N SER A 172 17.28 -18.19 4.90
CA SER A 172 16.26 -19.24 4.86
C SER A 172 15.19 -19.04 3.79
N LEU A 173 15.35 -18.06 2.89
CA LEU A 173 14.44 -17.82 1.77
C LEU A 173 14.99 -18.53 0.51
N PRO A 174 14.15 -19.28 -0.23
CA PRO A 174 14.56 -20.10 -1.37
C PRO A 174 15.07 -19.31 -2.57
#